data_AF-A0A6A8G418-F1
#
_entry.id   AF-A0A6A8G418-F1
#
_cell.length_a   1.000
_cell.length_b   1.000
_cell.length_c   1.000
_cell.angle_alpha   90.00
_cell.angle_beta   90.00
_cell.angle_gamma   90.00
#
_symmetry.space_group_name_H-M   'P 1'
#
loop_
_entity.id
_entity.type
_entity.pdbx_description
1 polymer ?
#
loop_
_entity_poly.entity_id
_entity_poly.type
_entity_poly.pdbx_seq_one_letter_code
_entity_poly.pdbx_strand_id
1 'polypeptide(L)' 'MTDPRATVRCPACGLEETFSKLADARLRIEAHREETGHDPEWELGRFAPGVEKMGEEAGVCGIPDL' A
#
# COMPACT_ATOMS: atom_id res chain seq x y z
N MET A 1 18.78 -8.30 -13.13
CA MET A 1 17.36 -7.90 -13.17
C MET A 1 16.89 -7.80 -11.73
N THR A 2 16.45 -6.62 -11.30
CA THR A 2 15.97 -6.41 -9.93
C THR A 2 14.58 -7.03 -9.83
N ASP A 3 14.43 -8.03 -8.98
CA ASP A 3 13.13 -8.65 -8.71
C ASP A 3 12.15 -7.59 -8.18
N PRO A 4 10.90 -7.56 -8.67
CA PRO A 4 9.90 -6.61 -8.19
C PRO A 4 9.71 -6.78 -6.69
N ARG A 5 9.84 -5.67 -5.97
CA ARG A 5 9.78 -5.63 -4.52
C ARG A 5 8.35 -5.55 -4.02
N ALA A 6 7.45 -4.89 -4.75
CA ALA A 6 6.04 -4.81 -4.39
C ALA A 6 5.15 -4.76 -5.62
N THR A 7 3.97 -5.33 -5.51
CA THR A 7 2.91 -5.28 -6.51
C THR A 7 1.69 -4.62 -5.88
N VAL A 8 1.31 -3.45 -6.36
CA VAL A 8 0.10 -2.73 -5.93
C VAL A 8 -1.06 -3.23 -6.79
N ARG A 9 -2.16 -3.65 -6.15
CA ARG A 9 -3.35 -4.20 -6.80
C ARG A 9 -4.59 -3.55 -6.22
N CYS A 10 -5.46 -3.00 -7.06
CA CYS A 10 -6.73 -2.45 -6.61
C CYS A 10 -7.89 -3.37 -7.02
N PRO A 11 -8.57 -4.04 -6.07
CA PRO A 11 -9.72 -4.90 -6.40
C PRO A 11 -10.94 -4.11 -6.87
N ALA A 12 -11.04 -2.82 -6.52
CA ALA A 12 -12.18 -1.98 -6.89
C ALA A 12 -12.17 -1.57 -8.38
N CYS A 13 -11.00 -1.32 -8.96
CA CYS A 13 -10.86 -0.86 -10.35
C CYS A 13 -10.04 -1.80 -11.24
N GLY A 14 -9.44 -2.85 -10.67
CA GLY A 14 -8.59 -3.80 -11.41
C GLY A 14 -7.18 -3.29 -11.70
N LEU A 15 -6.69 -2.30 -10.96
CA LEU A 15 -5.32 -1.81 -11.08
C LEU A 15 -4.32 -2.91 -10.72
N GLU A 16 -3.24 -3.07 -11.48
CA GLU A 16 -2.10 -3.93 -11.12
C GLU A 16 -0.79 -3.28 -11.60
N GLU A 17 0.08 -2.90 -10.67
CA GLU A 17 1.37 -2.25 -10.97
C GLU A 17 2.49 -2.80 -10.08
N THR A 18 3.61 -3.18 -10.70
CA THR A 18 4.79 -3.73 -10.03
C THR A 18 5.90 -2.69 -9.87
N PHE A 19 6.46 -2.59 -8.67
CA PHE A 19 7.50 -1.63 -8.31
C PHE A 19 8.74 -2.33 -7.77
N SER A 20 9.92 -1.86 -8.19
CA SER A 20 11.20 -2.32 -7.64
C SER A 20 11.58 -1.60 -6.33
N LYS A 21 10.82 -0.58 -5.92
CA LYS A 21 11.05 0.22 -4.70
C LYS A 21 9.75 0.35 -3.92
N LEU A 22 9.82 0.16 -2.59
CA LEU A 22 8.66 0.30 -1.70
C LEU A 22 8.15 1.74 -1.62
N ALA A 23 9.05 2.72 -1.72
CA ALA A 23 8.68 4.14 -1.69
C ALA A 23 7.76 4.50 -2.87
N ASP A 24 8.11 4.07 -4.09
CA ASP A 24 7.27 4.27 -5.27
C ASP A 24 5.93 3.54 -5.15
N ALA A 25 5.92 2.31 -4.64
CA ALA A 25 4.68 1.55 -4.42
C ALA A 25 3.75 2.28 -3.43
N ARG A 26 4.30 2.82 -2.35
CA ARG A 26 3.52 3.55 -1.34
C ARG A 26 2.95 4.85 -1.89
N LEU A 27 3.74 5.63 -2.62
CA LEU A 27 3.26 6.84 -3.28
C LEU A 27 2.10 6.52 -4.24
N ARG A 28 2.19 5.38 -4.95
CA ARG A 28 1.14 4.94 -5.86
C ARG A 28 -0.18 4.59 -5.15
N ILE A 29 -0.11 3.97 -3.98
CA ILE A 29 -1.26 3.64 -3.14
C ILE A 29 -1.94 4.92 -2.65
N GLU A 30 -1.16 5.85 -2.11
CA GLU A 30 -1.66 7.13 -1.59
C GLU A 30 -2.32 7.95 -2.72
N ALA A 31 -1.63 8.12 -3.85
CA ALA A 31 -2.18 8.80 -5.01
C ALA A 31 -3.48 8.13 -5.50
N HIS A 32 -3.52 6.79 -5.59
CA HIS A 32 -4.74 6.10 -6.02
C HIS A 32 -5.92 6.37 -5.08
N ARG A 33 -5.66 6.38 -3.77
CA ARG A 33 -6.68 6.62 -2.75
C ARG A 33 -7.21 8.04 -2.85
N GLU A 34 -6.35 9.02 -3.08
CA GLU A 34 -6.75 10.42 -3.25
C GLU A 34 -7.52 10.64 -4.56
N GLU A 35 -7.09 10.00 -5.65
CA GLU A 35 -7.68 10.16 -6.98
C GLU A 35 -9.01 9.42 -7.16
N THR A 36 -9.12 8.23 -6.57
CA THR A 36 -10.27 7.32 -6.82
C THR A 36 -11.10 7.05 -5.59
N GLY A 37 -10.61 7.36 -4.39
CA GLY A 37 -11.25 6.96 -3.14
C GLY A 37 -11.16 5.45 -2.85
N HIS A 38 -10.43 4.69 -3.66
CA HIS A 38 -10.25 3.25 -3.44
C HIS A 38 -9.10 2.97 -2.48
N ASP A 39 -9.18 1.81 -1.83
CA ASP A 39 -8.10 1.29 -0.99
C ASP A 39 -7.40 0.16 -1.75
N PRO A 40 -6.29 0.45 -2.47
CA PRO A 40 -5.55 -0.59 -3.16
C PRO A 40 -4.72 -1.39 -2.17
N GLU A 41 -4.70 -2.70 -2.39
CA GLU A 41 -3.87 -3.65 -1.65
C GLU A 41 -2.48 -3.73 -2.28
N TRP A 42 -1.51 -4.26 -1.54
CA TRP A 42 -0.17 -4.49 -2.08
C TRP A 42 0.42 -5.78 -1.58
N GLU A 43 1.00 -6.53 -2.51
CA GLU A 43 1.73 -7.75 -2.24
C GLU A 43 3.22 -7.43 -2.26
N LEU A 44 3.89 -7.64 -1.13
CA LEU A 44 5.34 -7.52 -1.08
C LEU A 44 5.95 -8.79 -1.67
N GLY A 45 6.82 -8.63 -2.67
CA GLY A 45 7.71 -9.70 -3.12
C GLY A 45 8.55 -10.22 -1.95
N ARG A 46 9.18 -11.39 -2.10
CA ARG A 46 9.88 -12.11 -1.01
C ARG A 46 10.95 -11.22 -0.34
N PHE A 47 10.57 -10.46 0.69
CA PHE A 47 11.46 -9.65 1.50
C PHE A 47 11.93 -10.45 2.72
N ALA A 48 13.15 -10.15 3.14
CA ALA A 48 13.72 -10.62 4.41
C ALA A 48 12.76 -10.33 5.57
N PRO A 49 12.68 -11.22 6.58
CA PRO A 49 11.72 -11.12 7.69
C PRO A 49 11.92 -9.79 8.44
N GLY A 50 10.92 -8.90 8.44
CA GLY A 50 11.04 -7.64 9.17
C GLY A 50 10.15 -6.46 8.74
N VAL A 51 9.25 -6.61 7.77
CA VAL A 51 8.24 -5.57 7.43
C VAL A 51 6.86 -6.20 7.53
N GLU A 52 6.52 -6.64 8.74
CA GLU A 52 5.16 -7.01 9.12
C GLU A 52 4.65 -5.85 9.99
N LYS A 53 3.56 -5.22 9.55
CA LYS A 53 2.85 -4.07 10.17
C LYS A 53 3.40 -2.68 9.84
N MET A 54 2.81 -2.04 8.83
CA MET A 54 2.60 -0.59 8.83
C MET A 54 1.44 -0.18 7.90
N GLY A 55 0.34 -0.95 7.92
CA GLY A 55 -0.88 -0.70 7.14
C GLY A 55 -2.12 -0.36 7.97
N GLU A 56 -1.99 -0.18 9.29
CA GLU A 56 -3.12 0.08 10.22
C GLU A 56 -3.00 1.44 10.95
N GLU A 57 -2.20 2.38 10.43
CA GLU A 57 -1.98 3.69 11.10
C GLU A 57 -2.20 4.88 10.17
N ALA A 58 -3.32 4.87 9.42
CA ALA A 58 -3.77 6.04 8.66
C ALA A 58 -5.28 6.25 8.83
N GLY A 59 -5.69 6.58 10.07
CA GLY A 59 -6.87 7.41 10.34
C GLY A 59 -8.02 6.79 11.15
N VAL A 60 -7.97 6.90 12.48
CA VAL A 60 -9.15 7.28 13.29
C VAL A 60 -8.72 8.34 14.30
N CYS A 61 -9.26 9.54 14.12
CA CYS A 61 -9.31 10.59 15.11
C CYS A 61 -10.62 10.41 15.92
N GLY A 62 -10.50 10.35 17.25
CA GLY A 62 -11.53 10.81 18.20
C GLY A 62 -12.50 9.79 18.75
N ILE A 63 -12.35 9.44 20.04
CA ILE A 63 -13.38 9.74 21.05
C ILE A 63 -12.64 10.09 22.37
N PRO A 64 -12.81 11.29 22.95
CA PRO A 64 -12.28 11.59 24.28
C PRO A 64 -12.99 10.72 25.33
N ASP A 65 -12.20 10.10 26.20
CA ASP A 65 -12.68 9.34 27.37
C ASP A 65 -13.40 10.29 28.33
N LEU A 66 -14.50 9.80 28.90
CA LEU A 66 -15.56 10.55 29.59
C LEU A 66 -15.28 10.72 31.08
#